data_AF-A0A843VDL4-F1
#
_entry.id   AF-A0A843VDL4-F1
#
_cell.length_a   1.000
_cell.length_b   1.000
_cell.length_c   1.000
_cell.angle_alpha   90.00
_cell.angle_beta   90.00
_cell.angle_gamma   90.00
#
_symmetry.space_group_name_H-M   'P 1'
#
loop_
_entity.id
_entity.type
_entity.pdbx_description
1 polymer ?
#
loop_
_entity_poly.entity_id
_entity_poly.type
_entity_poly.pdbx_seq_one_letter_code
_entity_poly.pdbx_strand_id
1 'polypeptide(L)'
;MQFLTRTVWWVIPVIWLPVVCWCVSRSFMMGHTLPEIATMVITGIFVWTLLEYTLHRFLFHIKTKSYWGNTAHYLLHGCHHKHPMDGLRLVFPPAATAILCIPFWNLVLLLATPSTAPALFGGGLLGYVMYDCTHYYLHHGQPSKDPARNLKRYHLNHHFRIQNKGFGITSSLWDRVFVTLPPPKGYDKS
;
A
#
# COMPACT_ATOMS: atom_id res chain seq x y z
N MET A 1 16.83 -13.78 -14.36
CA MET A 1 15.60 -13.54 -13.57
C MET A 1 15.79 -12.69 -12.29
N GLN A 2 17.00 -12.50 -11.74
CA GLN A 2 17.20 -11.67 -10.51
C GLN A 2 16.83 -10.18 -10.67
N PHE A 3 16.87 -9.65 -11.90
CA PHE A 3 16.50 -8.26 -12.17
C PHE A 3 15.03 -7.96 -11.84
N LEU A 4 14.12 -8.91 -12.12
CA LEU A 4 12.68 -8.74 -11.89
C LEU A 4 12.29 -8.77 -10.40
N THR A 5 13.21 -9.12 -9.52
CA THR A 5 13.00 -9.19 -8.07
C THR A 5 13.73 -8.09 -7.31
N ARG A 6 14.30 -7.11 -8.02
CA ARG A 6 15.00 -5.95 -7.43
C ARG A 6 14.39 -4.65 -7.96
N THR A 7 13.74 -3.92 -7.07
CA THR A 7 13.06 -2.66 -7.40
C THR A 7 13.57 -1.56 -6.47
N VAL A 8 14.20 -0.53 -7.04
CA VAL A 8 14.57 0.68 -6.31
C VAL A 8 13.32 1.52 -6.05
N TRP A 9 13.24 2.17 -4.89
CA TRP A 9 12.03 2.86 -4.42
C TRP A 9 11.49 3.92 -5.38
N TRP A 10 12.37 4.66 -6.07
CA TRP A 10 11.98 5.76 -6.95
C TRP A 10 11.34 5.29 -8.27
N VAL A 11 11.44 4.00 -8.61
CA VAL A 11 10.73 3.42 -9.76
C VAL A 11 9.21 3.53 -9.58
N ILE A 12 8.71 3.44 -8.34
CA ILE A 12 7.28 3.51 -8.04
C ILE A 12 6.67 4.86 -8.48
N PRO A 13 7.12 6.02 -7.97
CA PRO A 13 6.57 7.30 -8.41
C PRO A 13 6.84 7.57 -9.90
N VAL A 14 8.01 7.19 -10.44
CA VAL A 14 8.36 7.45 -11.85
C VAL A 14 7.39 6.75 -12.81
N ILE A 15 7.00 5.51 -12.53
CA ILE A 15 6.08 4.76 -13.39
C ILE A 15 4.63 5.18 -13.16
N TRP A 16 4.22 5.32 -11.89
CA TRP A 16 2.79 5.40 -11.57
C TRP A 16 2.24 6.82 -11.50
N LEU A 17 3.05 7.84 -11.18
CA LEU A 17 2.55 9.22 -11.18
C LEU A 17 2.09 9.70 -12.58
N PRO A 18 2.78 9.38 -13.69
CA PRO A 18 2.25 9.68 -15.03
C PRO A 18 0.90 9.03 -15.30
N VAL A 19 0.68 7.79 -14.83
CA VAL A 19 -0.61 7.09 -14.96
C VAL A 19 -1.69 7.79 -14.12
N VAL A 20 -1.36 8.21 -12.89
CA VAL A 20 -2.26 9.02 -12.05
C VAL A 20 -2.65 10.31 -12.76
N CYS A 21 -1.67 11.07 -13.28
CA CYS A 21 -1.92 12.31 -14.00
C CYS A 21 -2.80 12.10 -15.24
N TRP A 22 -2.57 11.02 -15.99
CA TRP A 22 -3.41 10.65 -17.12
C TRP A 22 -4.84 10.32 -16.69
N CYS A 23 -5.02 9.50 -15.66
CA CYS A 23 -6.36 9.17 -15.13
C CYS A 23 -7.13 10.42 -14.67
N VAL A 24 -6.47 11.33 -13.96
CA VAL A 24 -7.07 12.60 -13.52
C VAL A 24 -7.44 13.50 -14.70
N SER A 25 -6.57 13.61 -15.71
CA SER A 25 -6.85 14.41 -16.90
C SER A 25 -8.00 13.84 -17.74
N ARG A 26 -8.18 12.52 -17.76
CA ARG A 26 -9.33 11.87 -18.41
C ARG A 26 -10.66 12.33 -17.82
N SER A 27 -10.81 12.32 -16.49
CA SER A 27 -12.04 12.81 -15.85
C SER A 27 -12.27 14.31 -16.09
N PHE A 28 -11.20 15.11 -16.11
CA PHE A 28 -11.30 16.53 -16.47
C PHE A 28 -11.80 16.75 -17.90
N MET A 29 -11.23 16.05 -18.88
CA MET A 29 -11.66 16.11 -20.29
C MET A 29 -13.10 15.60 -20.50
N MET A 30 -13.62 14.79 -19.56
CA MET A 30 -15.00 14.32 -19.56
C MET A 30 -15.98 15.29 -18.87
N GLY A 31 -15.54 16.50 -18.53
CA GLY A 31 -16.39 17.61 -18.09
C GLY A 31 -16.47 17.82 -16.58
N HIS A 32 -15.71 17.07 -15.77
CA HIS A 32 -15.69 17.28 -14.32
C HIS A 32 -14.93 18.53 -13.92
N THR A 33 -15.46 19.24 -12.93
CA THR A 33 -14.81 20.41 -12.34
C THR A 33 -13.63 20.01 -11.45
N LEU A 34 -12.71 20.93 -11.18
CA LEU A 34 -11.57 20.66 -10.30
C LEU A 34 -11.97 20.21 -8.88
N PRO A 35 -13.01 20.79 -8.22
CA PRO A 35 -13.48 20.30 -6.93
C PRO A 35 -14.04 18.87 -6.96
N GLU A 36 -14.77 18.50 -8.01
CA GLU A 36 -15.28 17.15 -8.20
C GLU A 36 -14.13 16.15 -8.35
N ILE A 37 -13.14 16.49 -9.17
CA ILE A 37 -11.93 15.67 -9.36
C ILE A 37 -11.16 15.52 -8.06
N ALA A 38 -10.95 16.61 -7.31
CA ALA A 38 -10.29 16.57 -6.01
C ALA A 38 -11.02 15.62 -5.05
N THR A 39 -12.35 15.68 -5.03
CA THR A 39 -13.20 14.79 -4.22
C THR A 39 -13.03 13.33 -4.65
N MET A 40 -13.02 13.04 -5.95
CA MET A 40 -12.78 11.68 -6.47
C MET A 40 -11.37 11.17 -6.10
N VAL A 41 -10.34 12.00 -6.25
CA VAL A 41 -8.96 11.63 -5.90
C VAL A 41 -8.83 11.35 -4.41
N ILE A 42 -9.35 12.22 -3.54
CA ILE A 42 -9.35 12.03 -2.08
C ILE A 42 -10.11 10.75 -1.70
N THR A 43 -11.25 10.51 -2.35
CA THR A 43 -12.04 9.29 -2.13
C THR A 43 -11.24 8.05 -2.54
N GLY A 44 -10.57 8.08 -3.69
CA GLY A 44 -9.69 7.00 -4.14
C GLY A 44 -8.55 6.72 -3.16
N ILE A 45 -7.88 7.77 -2.66
CA ILE A 45 -6.83 7.63 -1.65
C ILE A 45 -7.39 7.01 -0.36
N PHE A 46 -8.57 7.46 0.08
CA PHE A 46 -9.21 6.90 1.28
C PHE A 46 -9.55 5.42 1.10
N VAL A 47 -10.13 5.03 -0.04
CA VAL A 47 -10.40 3.62 -0.38
C VAL A 47 -9.10 2.82 -0.42
N TRP A 48 -8.02 3.38 -0.96
CA TRP A 48 -6.71 2.74 -0.92
C TRP A 48 -6.26 2.42 0.51
N THR A 49 -6.46 3.33 1.49
CA THR A 49 -6.04 3.02 2.88
C THR A 49 -6.73 1.78 3.44
N LEU A 50 -7.98 1.51 3.04
CA LEU A 50 -8.69 0.30 3.43
C LEU A 50 -8.16 -0.92 2.67
N LEU A 51 -7.88 -0.79 1.37
CA LEU A 51 -7.25 -1.85 0.57
C LEU A 51 -5.86 -2.22 1.09
N GLU A 52 -5.04 -1.24 1.44
CA GLU A 52 -3.76 -1.42 2.10
C GLU A 52 -3.92 -2.32 3.34
N TYR A 53 -4.85 -1.97 4.23
CA TYR A 53 -5.09 -2.73 5.44
C TYR A 53 -5.56 -4.16 5.15
N THR A 54 -6.51 -4.34 4.22
CA THR A 54 -7.06 -5.67 3.91
C THR A 54 -6.06 -6.56 3.17
N LEU A 55 -5.32 -6.02 2.21
CA LEU A 55 -4.25 -6.73 1.51
C LEU A 55 -3.16 -7.12 2.50
N HIS A 56 -2.69 -6.19 3.33
CA HIS A 56 -1.64 -6.49 4.29
C HIS A 56 -2.09 -7.56 5.29
N ARG A 57 -3.30 -7.45 5.86
CA ARG A 57 -3.79 -8.41 6.85
C ARG A 57 -4.13 -9.78 6.28
N PHE A 58 -4.87 -9.84 5.17
CA PHE A 58 -5.50 -11.09 4.71
C PHE A 58 -4.76 -11.75 3.56
N LEU A 59 -4.03 -10.99 2.74
CA LEU A 59 -3.27 -11.53 1.61
C LEU A 59 -1.78 -11.66 1.95
N PHE A 60 -1.16 -10.61 2.49
CA PHE A 60 0.28 -10.59 2.74
C PHE A 60 0.68 -11.40 3.98
N HIS A 61 -0.24 -11.58 4.94
CA HIS A 61 -0.06 -12.44 6.13
C HIS A 61 -0.89 -13.74 6.04
N ILE A 62 -1.24 -14.18 4.83
CA ILE A 62 -1.97 -15.44 4.63
C ILE A 62 -1.10 -16.65 4.99
N LYS A 63 -1.68 -17.63 5.70
CA LYS A 63 -1.00 -18.89 6.01
C LYS A 63 -1.17 -19.88 4.86
N THR A 64 -0.07 -20.26 4.22
CA THR A 64 -0.05 -21.26 3.14
C THR A 64 0.63 -22.56 3.59
N LYS A 65 0.33 -23.67 2.91
CA LYS A 65 0.93 -25.00 3.19
C LYS A 65 1.56 -25.66 1.97
N SER A 66 1.09 -25.36 0.76
CA SER A 66 1.62 -25.93 -0.49
C SER A 66 2.90 -25.21 -0.92
N TYR A 67 3.75 -25.90 -1.69
CA TYR A 67 4.97 -25.32 -2.25
C TYR A 67 4.69 -24.03 -3.06
N TRP A 68 3.70 -24.07 -3.95
CA TRP A 68 3.32 -22.92 -4.77
C TRP A 68 2.69 -21.80 -3.95
N GLY A 69 1.88 -22.13 -2.94
CA GLY A 69 1.32 -21.14 -2.01
C GLY A 69 2.42 -20.43 -1.22
N ASN A 70 3.37 -21.19 -0.67
CA ASN A 70 4.52 -20.64 0.07
C ASN A 70 5.41 -19.78 -0.84
N THR A 71 5.61 -20.19 -2.09
CA THR A 71 6.35 -19.40 -3.09
C THR A 71 5.65 -18.07 -3.37
N ALA A 72 4.34 -18.08 -3.63
CA ALA A 72 3.56 -16.87 -3.87
C ALA A 72 3.59 -15.94 -2.65
N HIS A 73 3.33 -16.46 -1.45
CA HIS A 73 3.41 -15.69 -0.20
C HIS A 73 4.81 -15.08 0.02
N TYR A 74 5.87 -15.86 -0.24
CA TYR A 74 7.25 -15.36 -0.15
C TYR A 74 7.50 -14.18 -1.10
N LEU A 75 7.02 -14.26 -2.35
CA LEU A 75 7.17 -13.19 -3.34
C LEU A 75 6.34 -11.95 -3.02
N LEU A 76 5.13 -12.13 -2.47
CA LEU A 76 4.24 -11.01 -2.12
C LEU A 76 4.71 -10.23 -0.89
N HIS A 77 5.17 -10.93 0.15
CA HIS A 77 5.50 -10.26 1.41
C HIS A 77 6.50 -11.01 2.31
N GLY A 78 6.55 -12.34 2.23
CA GLY A 78 7.45 -13.13 3.10
C GLY A 78 8.93 -12.81 2.91
N CYS A 79 9.36 -12.44 1.69
CA CYS A 79 10.73 -12.01 1.43
C CYS A 79 11.08 -10.73 2.20
N HIS A 80 10.15 -9.77 2.22
CA HIS A 80 10.31 -8.52 2.95
C HIS A 80 10.39 -8.76 4.47
N HIS A 81 9.52 -9.60 5.04
CA HIS A 81 9.62 -9.96 6.46
C HIS A 81 10.90 -10.69 6.83
N LYS A 82 11.43 -11.52 5.92
CA LYS A 82 12.69 -12.26 6.13
C LYS A 82 13.92 -11.37 6.00
N HIS A 83 13.86 -10.36 5.12
CA HIS A 83 14.96 -9.46 4.80
C HIS A 83 14.51 -7.99 4.85
N PRO A 84 14.09 -7.47 6.02
CA PRO A 84 13.41 -6.18 6.13
C PRO A 84 14.30 -4.96 5.82
N MET A 85 15.62 -5.13 5.75
CA MET A 85 16.58 -4.07 5.42
C MET A 85 17.13 -4.19 4.00
N ASP A 86 16.61 -5.11 3.17
CA ASP A 86 16.94 -5.18 1.75
C ASP A 86 16.13 -4.11 0.99
N GLY A 87 16.77 -2.97 0.74
CA GLY A 87 16.15 -1.83 0.05
C GLY A 87 15.76 -2.09 -1.41
N LEU A 88 16.14 -3.23 -2.01
CA LEU A 88 15.70 -3.61 -3.36
C LEU A 88 14.51 -4.57 -3.35
N ARG A 89 14.10 -5.08 -2.17
CA ARG A 89 13.06 -6.12 -2.01
C ARG A 89 11.98 -5.70 -1.02
N LEU A 90 11.62 -4.41 -1.04
CA LEU A 90 10.61 -3.82 -0.18
C LEU A 90 9.39 -3.37 -0.96
N VAL A 91 9.58 -2.50 -1.96
CA VAL A 91 8.47 -1.96 -2.77
C VAL A 91 7.96 -3.01 -3.74
N PHE A 92 6.68 -2.93 -4.10
CA PHE A 92 6.08 -3.88 -5.03
C PHE A 92 6.70 -3.72 -6.43
N PRO A 93 7.15 -4.81 -7.09
CA PRO A 93 7.61 -4.73 -8.47
C PRO A 93 6.49 -4.20 -9.39
N PRO A 94 6.78 -3.25 -10.31
CA PRO A 94 5.74 -2.63 -11.15
C PRO A 94 4.90 -3.63 -11.95
N ALA A 95 5.48 -4.74 -12.40
CA ALA A 95 4.73 -5.80 -13.07
C ALA A 95 3.66 -6.43 -12.17
N ALA A 96 3.97 -6.66 -10.89
CA ALA A 96 3.01 -7.18 -9.92
C ALA A 96 1.92 -6.15 -9.61
N THR A 97 2.29 -4.88 -9.45
CA THR A 97 1.33 -3.78 -9.28
C THR A 97 0.38 -3.67 -10.48
N ALA A 98 0.91 -3.76 -11.71
CA ALA A 98 0.09 -3.73 -12.92
C ALA A 98 -0.97 -4.85 -12.95
N ILE A 99 -0.61 -6.05 -12.50
CA ILE A 99 -1.56 -7.17 -12.36
C ILE A 99 -2.63 -6.86 -11.33
N LEU A 100 -2.26 -6.28 -10.18
CA LEU A 100 -3.22 -5.89 -9.13
C LEU A 100 -4.10 -4.69 -9.53
N CYS A 101 -3.65 -3.84 -10.45
CA CYS A 101 -4.47 -2.77 -11.01
C CYS A 101 -5.67 -3.31 -11.81
N ILE A 102 -5.59 -4.51 -12.40
CA ILE A 102 -6.68 -5.10 -13.20
C ILE A 102 -7.95 -5.34 -12.35
N PRO A 103 -7.91 -6.13 -11.26
CA PRO A 103 -9.11 -6.33 -10.43
C PRO A 103 -9.56 -5.03 -9.76
N PHE A 104 -8.63 -4.13 -9.40
CA PHE A 104 -8.99 -2.84 -8.80
C PHE A 104 -9.71 -1.92 -9.80
N TRP A 105 -9.26 -1.84 -11.05
CA TRP A 105 -9.93 -1.09 -12.10
C TRP A 105 -11.34 -1.62 -12.38
N ASN A 106 -11.50 -2.94 -12.48
CA ASN A 106 -12.82 -3.55 -12.67
C ASN A 106 -13.76 -3.27 -11.50
N LEU A 107 -13.25 -3.28 -10.26
CA LEU A 107 -14.04 -2.90 -9.09
C LEU A 107 -14.48 -1.43 -9.16
N VAL A 108 -13.60 -0.51 -9.58
CA VAL A 108 -13.96 0.90 -9.76
C VAL A 108 -15.02 1.06 -10.85
N LEU A 109 -14.88 0.37 -11.99
CA LEU A 109 -15.87 0.40 -13.07
C LEU A 109 -17.25 -0.13 -12.64
N LEU A 110 -17.31 -1.08 -11.71
CA LEU A 110 -18.57 -1.59 -11.17
C LEU A 110 -19.29 -0.56 -10.29
N LEU A 111 -18.54 0.30 -9.61
CA LEU A 111 -19.06 1.21 -8.57
C LEU A 111 -19.19 2.66 -9.04
N ALA A 112 -18.57 3.01 -10.17
CA ALA A 112 -18.45 4.38 -10.66
C ALA A 112 -18.93 4.52 -12.10
N THR A 113 -19.33 5.73 -12.48
CA THR A 113 -19.66 6.05 -13.87
C THR A 113 -18.39 6.12 -14.73
N PRO A 114 -18.50 5.97 -16.07
CA PRO A 114 -17.35 6.08 -16.96
C PRO A 114 -16.55 7.40 -16.83
N SER A 115 -17.19 8.51 -16.46
CA SER A 115 -16.54 9.81 -16.30
C SER A 115 -15.84 9.98 -14.94
N THR A 116 -16.33 9.31 -13.89
CA THR A 116 -15.76 9.39 -12.54
C THR A 116 -14.74 8.29 -12.23
N ALA A 117 -14.84 7.14 -12.90
CA ALA A 117 -13.95 6.00 -12.70
C ALA A 117 -12.45 6.33 -12.86
N PRO A 118 -12.00 7.12 -13.88
CA PRO A 118 -10.59 7.45 -14.04
C PRO A 118 -10.00 8.18 -12.82
N ALA A 119 -10.61 9.27 -12.35
CA ALA A 119 -10.11 10.00 -11.19
C ALA A 119 -10.17 9.20 -9.88
N LEU A 120 -11.20 8.37 -9.68
CA LEU A 120 -11.29 7.47 -8.52
C LEU A 120 -10.15 6.43 -8.52
N PHE A 121 -9.91 5.79 -9.66
CA PHE A 121 -8.79 4.86 -9.82
C PHE A 121 -7.44 5.57 -9.66
N GLY A 122 -7.28 6.76 -10.28
CA GLY A 122 -6.09 7.59 -10.15
C GLY A 122 -5.80 7.98 -8.69
N GLY A 123 -6.84 8.30 -7.92
CA GLY A 123 -6.72 8.52 -6.47
C GLY A 123 -6.27 7.28 -5.71
N GLY A 124 -6.85 6.11 -6.02
CA GLY A 124 -6.41 4.84 -5.43
C GLY A 124 -4.96 4.50 -5.75
N LEU A 125 -4.55 4.69 -7.01
CA LEU A 125 -3.17 4.48 -7.44
C LEU A 125 -2.19 5.49 -6.81
N LEU A 126 -2.61 6.74 -6.63
CA LEU A 126 -1.84 7.73 -5.87
C LEU A 126 -1.68 7.30 -4.41
N GLY A 127 -2.75 6.79 -3.78
CA GLY A 127 -2.68 6.18 -2.46
C GLY A 127 -1.64 5.06 -2.40
N TYR A 128 -1.59 4.18 -3.40
CA TYR A 128 -0.57 3.14 -3.53
C TYR A 128 0.86 3.71 -3.62
N VAL A 129 1.09 4.74 -4.43
CA VAL A 129 2.41 5.37 -4.54
C VAL A 129 2.84 5.95 -3.18
N MET A 130 1.92 6.64 -2.50
CA MET A 130 2.15 7.18 -1.15
C MET A 130 2.47 6.05 -0.16
N TYR A 131 1.76 4.93 -0.24
CA TYR A 131 2.00 3.74 0.58
C TYR A 131 3.40 3.18 0.39
N ASP A 132 3.81 2.86 -0.83
CA ASP A 132 5.10 2.20 -1.08
C ASP A 132 6.28 3.12 -0.73
N CYS A 133 6.15 4.41 -1.02
CA CYS A 133 7.16 5.40 -0.64
C CYS A 133 7.24 5.58 0.89
N THR A 134 6.08 5.64 1.56
CA THR A 134 6.02 5.69 3.04
C THR A 134 6.66 4.45 3.62
N HIS A 135 6.26 3.27 3.17
CA HIS A 135 6.78 1.98 3.62
C HIS A 135 8.31 1.94 3.51
N TYR A 136 8.84 2.31 2.35
CA TYR A 136 10.28 2.38 2.13
C TYR A 136 10.98 3.34 3.11
N TYR A 137 10.41 4.53 3.28
CA TYR A 137 10.94 5.54 4.20
C TYR A 137 10.89 5.10 5.67
N LEU A 138 9.88 4.34 6.10
CA LEU A 138 9.80 3.82 7.46
C LEU A 138 10.95 2.83 7.76
N HIS A 139 11.39 2.05 6.78
CA HIS A 139 12.54 1.14 6.95
C HIS A 139 13.88 1.91 6.88
N HIS A 140 14.07 2.73 5.84
CA HIS A 140 15.39 3.25 5.48
C HIS A 140 15.65 4.71 5.90
N GLY A 141 14.60 5.48 6.17
CA GLY A 141 14.71 6.87 6.62
C GLY A 141 14.88 7.00 8.14
N GLN A 142 15.20 8.20 8.61
CA GLN A 142 15.28 8.54 10.04
C GLN A 142 14.33 9.69 10.40
N PRO A 143 13.01 9.44 10.46
CA PRO A 143 12.04 10.47 10.82
C PRO A 143 12.26 10.95 12.26
N SER A 144 12.46 12.26 12.41
CA SER A 144 12.69 12.92 13.71
C SER A 144 11.43 13.54 14.32
N LYS A 145 10.39 13.78 13.50
CA LYS A 145 9.14 14.44 13.88
C LYS A 145 7.93 13.53 13.68
N ASP A 146 6.89 13.81 14.47
CA ASP A 146 5.59 13.20 14.29
C ASP A 146 4.85 13.80 13.08
N PRO A 147 4.02 13.01 12.38
CA PRO A 147 3.60 11.63 12.71
C PRO A 147 4.55 10.52 12.24
N ALA A 148 5.51 10.81 11.36
CA ALA A 148 6.35 9.80 10.71
C ALA A 148 7.21 8.98 11.68
N ARG A 149 7.71 9.61 12.76
CA ARG A 149 8.46 8.92 13.81
C ARG A 149 7.62 7.84 14.51
N ASN A 150 6.37 8.17 14.85
CA ASN A 150 5.43 7.23 15.45
C ASN A 150 5.04 6.10 14.49
N LEU A 151 4.81 6.41 13.21
CA LEU A 151 4.56 5.39 12.18
C LEU A 151 5.74 4.44 12.01
N LYS A 152 6.98 4.94 12.03
CA LYS A 152 8.17 4.09 12.00
C LYS A 152 8.20 3.14 13.18
N ARG A 153 8.03 3.64 14.41
CA ARG A 153 8.01 2.79 15.62
C ARG A 153 6.90 1.73 15.55
N TYR A 154 5.73 2.15 15.08
CA TYR A 154 4.56 1.29 14.91
C TYR A 154 4.82 0.15 13.92
N HIS A 155 5.34 0.47 12.73
CA HIS A 155 5.65 -0.51 11.70
C HIS A 155 6.81 -1.44 12.07
N LEU A 156 7.86 -0.93 12.73
CA LEU A 156 8.94 -1.78 13.22
C LEU A 156 8.47 -2.74 14.33
N ASN A 157 7.48 -2.35 15.14
CA ASN A 157 6.87 -3.29 16.09
C ASN A 157 6.13 -4.43 15.38
N HIS A 158 5.50 -4.16 14.23
CA HIS A 158 4.91 -5.20 13.39
C HIS A 158 5.99 -6.19 12.94
N HIS A 159 7.09 -5.72 12.36
CA HIS A 159 8.17 -6.59 11.90
C HIS A 159 8.86 -7.42 13.00
N PHE A 160 9.23 -6.76 14.10
CA PHE A 160 10.20 -7.31 15.06
C PHE A 160 9.59 -7.75 16.40
N ARG A 161 8.30 -7.49 16.64
CA ARG A 161 7.65 -7.88 17.90
C ARG A 161 6.37 -8.69 17.69
N ILE A 162 5.39 -8.15 16.97
CA ILE A 162 4.06 -8.76 16.84
C ILE A 162 3.56 -8.62 15.40
N GLN A 163 3.81 -9.64 14.59
CA GLN A 163 3.48 -9.64 13.15
C GLN A 163 1.98 -9.83 12.85
N ASN A 164 1.17 -10.27 13.82
CA ASN A 164 -0.29 -10.42 13.67
C ASN A 164 -1.09 -9.18 14.08
N LYS A 165 -0.42 -8.03 14.24
CA LYS A 165 -0.98 -6.72 14.61
C LYS A 165 -0.25 -5.63 13.82
N GLY A 166 -0.86 -4.46 13.66
CA GLY A 166 -0.24 -3.31 13.02
C GLY A 166 -0.11 -3.46 11.50
N PHE A 167 -1.24 -3.65 10.80
CA PHE A 167 -1.28 -3.88 9.37
C PHE A 167 -1.34 -2.59 8.54
N GLY A 168 -1.73 -1.46 9.12
CA GLY A 168 -1.58 -0.17 8.48
C GLY A 168 -0.10 0.21 8.34
N ILE A 169 0.26 0.84 7.23
CA ILE A 169 1.59 1.38 6.96
C ILE A 169 1.50 2.90 6.87
N THR A 170 0.52 3.43 6.14
CA THR A 170 0.30 4.88 5.96
C THR A 170 -0.38 5.50 7.17
N SER A 171 -1.20 4.74 7.90
CA SER A 171 -1.84 5.18 9.13
C SER A 171 -2.24 3.99 10.00
N SER A 172 -2.47 4.22 11.30
CA SER A 172 -3.02 3.20 12.20
C SER A 172 -4.55 3.22 12.27
N LEU A 173 -5.23 3.85 11.31
CA LEU A 173 -6.69 4.09 11.36
C LEU A 173 -7.47 2.77 11.39
N TRP A 174 -7.23 1.91 10.41
CA TRP A 174 -7.95 0.65 10.28
C TRP A 174 -7.60 -0.36 11.37
N ASP A 175 -6.38 -0.29 11.92
CA ASP A 175 -6.03 -1.10 13.09
C ASP A 175 -6.78 -0.69 14.37
N ARG A 176 -7.17 0.58 14.49
CA ARG A 176 -8.08 1.01 15.56
C ARG A 176 -9.49 0.49 15.32
N VAL A 177 -10.01 0.67 14.11
CA VAL A 177 -11.37 0.25 13.72
C VAL A 177 -11.55 -1.26 13.89
N PHE A 178 -10.57 -2.06 13.50
CA PHE A 178 -10.65 -3.53 13.51
C PHE A 178 -9.88 -4.20 14.67
N VAL A 179 -9.47 -3.42 15.67
CA VAL A 179 -8.87 -3.91 16.93
C VAL A 179 -7.60 -4.76 16.70
N THR A 180 -6.73 -4.26 15.84
CA THR A 180 -5.45 -4.87 15.45
C THR A 180 -4.24 -3.99 15.75
N LEU A 181 -4.41 -2.94 16.56
CA LEU A 181 -3.28 -2.17 17.09
C LEU A 181 -2.32 -3.05 17.94
N PRO A 182 -1.00 -2.91 17.77
CA PRO A 182 -0.04 -3.52 18.67
C PRO A 182 -0.15 -2.91 20.08
N PRO A 183 -0.18 -3.72 21.16
CA PRO A 183 -0.20 -3.20 22.52
C PRO A 183 1.08 -2.42 22.85
N PRO A 184 1.09 -1.56 23.89
CA PRO A 184 2.32 -0.93 24.37
C PRO A 184 3.40 -1.96 24.73
N LYS A 185 4.68 -1.58 24.64
CA LYS A 185 5.78 -2.42 25.13
C LYS A 185 5.58 -2.69 26.63
N GLY A 186 5.56 -3.97 27.03
CA GLY A 186 5.42 -4.40 28.43
C GLY A 186 4.06 -5.01 28.79
N TYR A 187 3.08 -4.99 27.88
CA TYR A 187 1.77 -5.63 28.11
C TYR A 187 1.83 -7.17 28.15
N ASP A 188 2.86 -7.77 27.55
CA ASP A 188 3.04 -9.24 27.51
C ASP A 188 3.55 -9.83 28.85
N LYS A 189 3.61 -9.03 29.93
CA LYS A 189 4.09 -9.43 31.27
C LYS A 189 3.00 -9.47 32.34
N SER A 190 1.72 -9.35 31.97
CA SER A 190 0.57 -9.46 32.88
C SER A 190 -0.22 -10.72 32.62
#